data_AF-A0A9E5W0I0-F1
#
_entry.id   AF-A0A9E5W0I0-F1
#
_cell.length_a   1.000
_cell.length_b   1.000
_cell.length_c   1.000
_cell.angle_alpha   90.00
_cell.angle_beta   90.00
_cell.angle_gamma   90.00
#
_symmetry.space_group_name_H-M   'P 1'
#
loop_
_entity.id
_entity.type
_entity.pdbx_description
1 polymer ?
#
loop_
_entity_poly.entity_id
_entity_poly.type
_entity_poly.pdbx_seq_one_letter_code
_entity_poly.pdbx_strand_id
1 'polypeptide(L)'
;MVLVRTPNLNIYGAIVSSIFSTGVIFLLGFIDVSRYVGFDNVFIPVVKSIGCSLFMGVACLMSYNLLSPLMSVKYTIIISIFISLVCYAFAVLVTKTFTPNDMKSVKN
;
A
#
# COMPACT_ATOMS: atom_id res chain seq x y z
N MET A 1 -1.62 24.86 -13.21
CA MET A 1 -2.67 23.94 -13.69
C MET A 1 -4.02 24.58 -13.42
N VAL A 2 -4.73 25.01 -14.47
CA VAL A 2 -6.12 25.47 -14.35
C VAL A 2 -7.01 24.24 -14.38
N LEU A 3 -7.61 23.89 -13.23
CA LEU A 3 -8.65 22.86 -13.18
C LEU A 3 -9.93 23.46 -13.73
N VAL A 4 -10.23 23.19 -15.00
CA VAL A 4 -11.59 23.36 -15.54
C VAL A 4 -12.49 22.39 -14.77
N ARG A 5 -13.28 22.94 -13.86
CA ARG A 5 -14.13 22.24 -12.90
C ARG A 5 -15.30 21.57 -13.62
N THR A 6 -15.05 20.42 -14.24
CA THR A 6 -16.11 19.56 -14.77
C THR A 6 -16.55 18.62 -13.64
N PRO A 7 -17.69 18.88 -12.96
CA PRO A 7 -17.92 18.41 -11.59
C PRO A 7 -18.02 16.89 -11.43
N ASN A 8 -18.38 16.14 -12.47
CA ASN A 8 -18.51 14.68 -12.41
C ASN A 8 -17.23 13.91 -12.79
N LEU A 9 -16.40 14.47 -13.67
CA LEU A 9 -15.13 13.84 -14.09
C LEU A 9 -13.96 14.19 -13.16
N ASN A 10 -14.05 15.28 -12.40
CA ASN A 10 -12.91 15.80 -11.66
C ASN A 10 -12.45 14.90 -10.51
N ILE A 11 -13.38 14.35 -9.71
CA ILE A 11 -13.02 13.56 -8.53
C ILE A 11 -12.62 12.14 -8.93
N TYR A 12 -13.49 11.45 -9.71
CA TYR A 12 -13.20 10.09 -10.15
C TYR A 12 -12.01 10.05 -11.13
N GLY A 13 -11.91 11.01 -12.05
CA GLY A 13 -10.78 11.12 -12.97
C GLY A 13 -9.46 11.40 -12.24
N ALA A 14 -9.46 12.26 -11.21
CA ALA A 14 -8.28 12.47 -10.38
C ALA A 14 -7.85 11.18 -9.69
N ILE A 15 -8.78 10.44 -9.05
CA ILE A 15 -8.47 9.19 -8.36
C ILE A 15 -7.89 8.15 -9.32
N VAL A 16 -8.51 7.95 -10.48
CA VAL A 16 -8.03 6.99 -11.49
C VAL A 16 -6.65 7.40 -12.01
N SER A 17 -6.42 8.68 -12.29
CA SER A 17 -5.13 9.17 -12.75
C SER A 17 -4.02 9.01 -11.70
N SER A 18 -4.35 9.19 -10.40
CA SER A 18 -3.41 8.99 -9.31
C SER A 18 -3.03 7.52 -9.18
N ILE A 19 -4.00 6.59 -9.21
CA ILE A 19 -3.73 5.15 -9.16
C ILE A 19 -2.84 4.74 -10.34
N PHE A 20 -3.14 5.23 -11.55
CA PHE A 20 -2.38 4.90 -12.75
C PHE A 20 -0.95 5.45 -12.69
N SER A 21 -0.79 6.71 -12.27
CA SER A 21 0.51 7.35 -12.10
C SER A 21 1.38 6.63 -11.07
N THR A 22 0.82 6.30 -9.90
CA THR A 22 1.54 5.54 -8.87
C THR A 22 1.96 4.16 -9.37
N GLY A 23 1.10 3.48 -10.15
CA GLY A 23 1.45 2.21 -10.78
C GLY A 23 2.62 2.31 -11.77
N VAL A 24 2.63 3.34 -12.61
CA VAL A 24 3.72 3.59 -13.57
C VAL A 24 5.03 3.90 -12.83
N ILE A 25 4.98 4.75 -11.79
CA ILE A 25 6.17 5.07 -10.96
C ILE A 25 6.73 3.81 -10.30
N PHE A 26 5.87 2.94 -9.78
CA PHE A 26 6.28 1.68 -9.18
C PHE A 26 6.98 0.76 -10.20
N LEU A 27 6.43 0.65 -11.42
CA LEU A 27 7.02 -0.16 -12.49
C LEU A 27 8.39 0.35 -12.91
N LEU A 28 8.55 1.67 -13.12
CA LEU A 28 9.86 2.25 -13.46
C LEU A 28 10.88 1.99 -12.33
N GLY A 29 10.49 2.23 -11.08
CA GLY A 29 11.35 1.95 -9.92
C GLY A 29 11.74 0.47 -9.83
N PHE A 30 10.81 -0.44 -10.11
CA PHE A 30 11.09 -1.88 -10.12
C PHE A 30 12.09 -2.27 -11.22
N ILE A 31 11.93 -1.70 -12.43
CA ILE A 31 12.86 -1.92 -13.56
C ILE A 31 14.26 -1.42 -13.20
N ASP A 32 14.38 -0.20 -12.64
CA ASP A 32 15.67 0.36 -12.25
C ASP A 32 16.33 -0.46 -11.14
N VAL A 33 15.59 -0.85 -10.10
CA VAL A 33 16.12 -1.70 -9.01
C VAL A 33 16.57 -3.05 -9.54
N SER A 34 15.80 -3.67 -10.44
CA SER A 34 16.17 -4.94 -11.07
C SER A 34 17.41 -4.81 -11.95
N ARG A 35 17.63 -3.66 -12.60
CA ARG A 35 18.77 -3.43 -13.50
C ARG A 35 20.06 -3.09 -12.75
N TYR A 36 19.98 -2.31 -11.67
CA TYR A 36 21.15 -1.81 -10.95
C TYR A 36 21.61 -2.71 -9.80
N VAL A 37 20.69 -3.41 -9.13
CA VAL A 37 21.02 -4.13 -7.88
C VAL A 37 21.17 -5.64 -8.08
N GLY A 38 20.83 -6.18 -9.26
CA GLY A 38 21.07 -7.59 -9.58
C GLY A 38 20.40 -8.56 -8.60
N PHE A 39 19.19 -8.24 -8.14
CA PHE A 39 18.43 -9.14 -7.26
C PHE A 39 17.88 -10.32 -8.07
N ASP A 40 18.43 -11.52 -7.87
CA ASP A 40 17.90 -12.77 -8.45
C ASP A 40 16.47 -13.12 -7.97
N ASN A 41 15.97 -12.47 -6.92
CA ASN A 41 14.69 -12.79 -6.28
C ASN A 41 13.85 -11.56 -5.84
N VAL A 42 13.80 -10.50 -6.65
CA VAL A 42 12.96 -9.30 -6.36
C VAL A 42 11.45 -9.58 -6.35
N PHE A 43 10.99 -10.64 -7.00
CA PHE A 43 9.57 -10.98 -7.08
C PHE A 43 8.97 -11.40 -5.72
N ILE A 44 9.72 -12.16 -4.93
CA ILE A 44 9.24 -12.67 -3.63
C ILE A 44 8.92 -11.54 -2.64
N PRO A 45 9.80 -10.55 -2.38
CA PRO A 45 9.50 -9.45 -1.48
C PRO A 45 8.41 -8.52 -2.03
N VAL A 46 8.32 -8.32 -3.35
CA VAL A 46 7.24 -7.53 -3.96
C VAL A 46 5.88 -8.20 -3.79
N VAL A 47 5.76 -9.49 -4.09
CA VAL A 47 4.50 -10.24 -3.90
C VAL A 47 4.12 -10.28 -2.42
N LYS A 48 5.08 -10.45 -1.52
CA LYS A 48 4.85 -10.37 -0.06
C LYS A 48 4.36 -8.99 0.38
N SER A 49 4.93 -7.92 -0.18
CA SER A 49 4.53 -6.54 0.12
C SER A 49 3.11 -6.25 -0.39
N ILE A 50 2.80 -6.62 -1.64
CA ILE A 50 1.45 -6.51 -2.22
C ILE A 50 0.45 -7.31 -1.37
N GLY A 51 0.81 -8.53 -0.96
CA GLY A 51 -0.01 -9.37 -0.10
C GLY A 51 -0.30 -8.72 1.26
N CYS A 52 0.71 -8.11 1.90
CA CYS A 52 0.51 -7.37 3.16
C CYS A 52 -0.39 -6.15 2.98
N SER A 53 -0.23 -5.39 1.89
CA SER A 53 -1.09 -4.23 1.59
C SER A 53 -2.54 -4.63 1.32
N LEU A 54 -2.77 -5.72 0.60
CA LEU A 54 -4.12 -6.26 0.40
C LEU A 54 -4.74 -6.74 1.72
N PHE A 55 -3.96 -7.43 2.56
CA PHE A 55 -4.41 -7.88 3.87
C PHE A 55 -4.81 -6.70 4.77
N MET A 56 -4.03 -5.62 4.76
CA MET A 56 -4.37 -4.37 5.45
C MET A 56 -5.69 -3.78 4.95
N GLY A 57 -5.90 -3.74 3.62
CA GLY A 57 -7.14 -3.24 3.03
C GLY A 57 -8.37 -4.06 3.45
N VAL A 58 -8.25 -5.40 3.47
CA VAL A 58 -9.32 -6.30 3.92
C VAL A 58 -9.60 -6.13 5.42
N ALA A 59 -8.56 -6.05 6.25
CA ALA A 59 -8.69 -5.81 7.68
C ALA A 59 -9.37 -4.46 7.99
N CYS A 60 -9.10 -3.44 7.16
CA CYS A 60 -9.75 -2.14 7.24
C CYS A 60 -11.24 -2.24 6.91
N LEU A 61 -11.60 -2.87 5.78
CA LEU A 61 -13.00 -3.05 5.40
C LEU A 61 -13.79 -3.87 6.44
N MET A 62 -13.20 -4.94 6.98
CA MET A 62 -13.84 -5.73 8.03
C MET A 62 -14.04 -4.91 9.31
N SER A 63 -12.99 -4.25 9.80
CA SER A 63 -13.08 -3.46 11.03
C SER A 63 -14.04 -2.28 10.88
N TYR A 64 -14.11 -1.67 9.70
CA TYR A 64 -15.09 -0.64 9.38
C TYR A 64 -16.53 -1.19 9.41
N ASN A 65 -16.81 -2.31 8.73
CA ASN A 65 -18.15 -2.91 8.71
C ASN A 65 -18.61 -3.39 10.10
N LEU A 66 -17.67 -3.85 10.94
CA LEU A 66 -17.95 -4.26 12.32
C LEU A 66 -18.26 -3.07 13.25
N LEU A 67 -17.54 -1.95 13.11
CA LEU A 67 -17.73 -0.77 13.96
C LEU A 67 -18.75 0.25 13.42
N SER A 68 -19.04 0.23 12.12
CA SER A 68 -20.00 1.15 11.49
C SER A 68 -21.41 1.12 12.10
N PRO A 69 -21.99 -0.02 12.52
CA PRO A 69 -23.30 -0.02 13.15
C PRO A 69 -23.28 0.44 14.62
N LEU A 70 -22.11 0.49 15.27
CA LEU A 70 -21.96 0.81 16.69
C LEU A 70 -21.60 2.26 16.98
N MET A 71 -21.05 3.00 16.01
CA MET A 71 -20.46 4.32 16.27
C MET A 71 -20.65 5.29 15.11
N SER A 72 -20.56 6.59 15.41
CA SER A 72 -20.59 7.63 14.37
C SER A 72 -19.43 7.47 13.40
N VAL A 73 -19.73 7.58 12.10
CA VAL A 73 -18.84 7.29 10.96
C VAL A 73 -17.43 7.88 11.13
N LYS A 74 -17.33 9.11 11.68
CA LYS A 74 -16.04 9.78 11.89
C LYS A 74 -15.10 9.01 12.81
N TYR A 75 -15.62 8.47 13.91
CA TYR A 75 -14.82 7.74 14.89
C TYR A 75 -14.51 6.32 14.40
N THR A 76 -15.46 5.67 13.73
CA THR A 76 -15.29 4.36 13.11
C THR A 76 -14.14 4.32 12.11
N ILE A 77 -14.02 5.34 11.25
CA ILE A 77 -12.94 5.41 10.26
C ILE A 77 -11.58 5.49 10.95
N ILE A 78 -11.43 6.36 11.95
CA ILE A 78 -10.15 6.56 12.65
C ILE A 78 -9.71 5.27 13.35
N ILE A 79 -10.63 4.63 14.06
CA ILE A 79 -10.35 3.40 14.81
C ILE A 79 -10.02 2.25 13.85
N SER A 80 -10.77 2.11 12.76
CA SER A 80 -10.55 1.09 11.73
C SER A 80 -9.18 1.24 11.06
N ILE A 81 -8.77 2.47 10.71
CA ILE A 81 -7.43 2.74 10.17
C ILE A 81 -6.36 2.32 11.18
N PHE A 82 -6.53 2.68 12.46
CA PHE A 82 -5.56 2.37 13.50
C PHE A 82 -5.39 0.85 13.70
N ILE A 83 -6.50 0.10 13.76
CA ILE A 83 -6.50 -1.37 13.84
C ILE A 83 -5.80 -1.99 12.63
N SER A 84 -6.08 -1.46 11.44
CA SER A 84 -5.48 -1.96 10.19
C SER A 84 -3.98 -1.71 10.13
N LEU A 85 -3.53 -0.58 10.66
CA LEU A 85 -2.12 -0.21 10.72
C LEU A 85 -1.35 -1.14 11.67
N VAL A 86 -1.94 -1.48 12.82
CA VAL A 86 -1.40 -2.49 13.74
C VAL A 86 -1.36 -3.86 13.05
N CYS A 87 -2.43 -4.24 12.35
CA CYS A 87 -2.51 -5.50 11.62
C CYS A 87 -1.44 -5.61 10.52
N TYR A 88 -1.20 -4.52 9.79
CA TYR A 88 -0.12 -4.42 8.80
C TYR A 88 1.26 -4.57 9.43
N ALA A 89 1.52 -3.90 10.57
CA ALA A 89 2.78 -4.03 11.29
C ALA A 89 3.04 -5.48 11.71
N PHE A 90 2.01 -6.19 12.20
CA PHE A 90 2.09 -7.62 12.50
C PHE A 90 2.35 -8.46 11.25
N ALA A 91 1.64 -8.20 10.15
CA ALA A 91 1.82 -8.94 8.90
C ALA A 91 3.24 -8.79 8.34
N VAL A 92 3.81 -7.58 8.41
CA VAL A 92 5.20 -7.30 7.97
C VAL A 92 6.21 -8.04 8.85
N LEU A 93 6.02 -8.07 10.17
CA LEU A 93 6.88 -8.81 11.09
C LEU A 93 6.84 -10.32 10.83
N VAL A 94 5.65 -10.89 10.63
CA VAL A 94 5.47 -12.32 10.33
C VAL A 94 6.09 -12.69 8.98
N THR A 95 5.95 -11.83 7.98
CA THR A 95 6.40 -12.09 6.61
C THR A 95 7.93 -11.99 6.45
N LYS A 96 8.63 -11.47 7.48
CA LYS A 96 10.09 -11.21 7.51
C LYS A 96 10.57 -10.51 6.25
N THR A 97 9.79 -9.54 5.77
CA THR A 97 10.06 -8.83 4.51
C THR A 97 11.36 -8.02 4.59
N PHE A 98 11.80 -7.67 5.80
CA PHE A 98 13.12 -7.12 6.07
C PHE A 98 13.94 -8.16 6.84
N THR A 99 14.68 -9.00 6.12
CA THR A 99 15.71 -9.83 6.73
C THR A 99 16.99 -8.98 6.84
N PRO A 100 17.73 -9.01 7.97
CA PRO A 100 18.98 -8.25 8.13
C PRO A 100 20.08 -8.63 7.12
N ASN A 101 19.90 -9.70 6.35
CA ASN A 101 20.76 -10.06 5.23
C ASN A 101 20.51 -9.21 3.96
N ASP A 102 19.33 -8.60 3.78
CA ASP A 102 19.07 -7.65 2.67
C ASP A 102 19.71 -6.27 2.94
N MET A 103 19.84 -5.88 4.22
CA MET A 103 20.52 -4.64 4.60
C MET A 103 22.06 -4.71 4.49
N LYS A 104 22.63 -5.90 4.24
CA LYS A 104 24.08 -6.06 4.04
C LYS A 104 24.52 -5.88 2.58
N SER A 105 23.65 -6.00 1.59
CA SER A 105 24.03 -5.79 0.18
C SER A 105 24.04 -4.32 -0.26
N VAL A 106 23.50 -3.40 0.55
CA VAL A 106 23.56 -1.95 0.33
C VAL A 106 24.88 -1.33 0.82
N LYS A 107 25.74 -2.15 1.43
CA LYS A 107 27.04 -1.74 1.97
C LYS A 107 28.18 -2.48 1.26
N ASN A 108 28.25 -2.33 -0.05
CA ASN A 108 29.49 -2.55 -0.82
C ASN A 108 29.49 -1.63 -2.05
#